data_AF-A0A3B5M2W2-F1
#
_entry.id   AF-A0A3B5M2W2-F1
#
_cell.length_a   1.000
_cell.length_b   1.000
_cell.length_c   1.000
_cell.angle_alpha   90.00
_cell.angle_beta   90.00
_cell.angle_gamma   90.00
#
_symmetry.space_group_name_H-M   'P 1'
#
loop_
_entity.id
_entity.type
_entity.pdbx_description
1 polymer ?
#
loop_
_entity_poly.entity_id
_entity_poly.type
_entity_poly.pdbx_seq_one_letter_code
_entity_poly.pdbx_strand_id
1 'polypeptide(L)'
;MNEQKVRPNLLTFNSVLKALRRCGFLAKTFSPQTLNEMKALGITPSLATYEHILAVFYKSGSNTEVLQDVLTELEGTSFTCQDPNDGERQREEMMSSCLDGKDLELGYKVHSLVEVGENWRLLGDSYQQGLYYGRFFNLLCMMEHIDVVLKWYSRIVPSVSAPPSGCNLLQALDTDSRLDLLPTIWKDIKALGHDNKVDLVEELLSLMAREEHSPGVFCCVCSGY
;
A
#
# COMPACT_ATOMS: atom_id res chain seq x y z
N MET A 1 -38.51 -1.52 10.84
CA MET A 1 -38.66 -0.91 9.48
C MET A 1 -39.86 -1.49 8.72
N ASN A 2 -40.05 -2.82 8.67
CA ASN A 2 -41.22 -3.44 8.03
C ASN A 2 -42.58 -3.04 8.64
N GLU A 3 -42.65 -2.89 9.97
CA GLU A 3 -43.90 -2.51 10.68
C GLU A 3 -44.40 -1.10 10.32
N GLN A 4 -43.52 -0.22 9.85
CA GLN A 4 -43.85 1.15 9.42
C GLN A 4 -43.83 1.33 7.89
N LYS A 5 -43.69 0.24 7.10
CA LYS A 5 -43.58 0.26 5.63
C LYS A 5 -42.46 1.13 5.05
N VAL A 6 -41.44 1.45 5.83
CA VAL A 6 -40.26 2.19 5.35
C VAL A 6 -39.22 1.20 4.84
N ARG A 7 -38.80 1.33 3.58
CA ARG A 7 -37.76 0.48 2.98
C ARG A 7 -36.37 1.05 3.28
N PRO A 8 -35.44 0.25 3.83
CA PRO A 8 -34.06 0.68 3.98
C PRO A 8 -33.42 0.91 2.61
N ASN A 9 -32.45 1.82 2.56
CA ASN A 9 -31.67 2.14 1.37
C ASN A 9 -30.16 1.99 1.65
N LEU A 10 -29.32 2.22 0.64
CA LEU A 10 -27.86 2.17 0.74
C LEU A 10 -27.31 2.94 1.94
N LEU A 11 -27.78 4.18 2.16
CA LEU A 11 -27.33 5.03 3.25
C LEU A 11 -27.73 4.49 4.62
N THR A 12 -28.88 3.81 4.72
CA THR A 12 -29.33 3.15 5.95
C THR A 12 -28.32 2.06 6.34
N PHE A 13 -27.98 1.18 5.40
CA PHE A 13 -27.02 0.10 5.62
C PHE A 13 -25.62 0.62 5.91
N ASN A 14 -25.13 1.60 5.16
CA ASN A 14 -23.82 2.22 5.41
C ASN A 14 -23.78 2.87 6.81
N SER A 15 -24.86 3.50 7.26
CA SER A 15 -24.94 4.07 8.62
C SER A 15 -24.85 3.01 9.70
N VAL A 16 -25.50 1.85 9.51
CA VAL A 16 -25.41 0.71 10.43
C VAL A 16 -23.97 0.18 10.49
N LEU A 17 -23.35 -0.07 9.33
CA LEU A 17 -21.96 -0.53 9.26
C LEU A 17 -20.98 0.46 9.90
N LYS A 18 -21.20 1.76 9.69
CA LYS A 18 -20.41 2.82 10.33
C LYS A 18 -20.58 2.82 11.85
N ALA A 19 -21.78 2.59 12.37
CA ALA A 19 -22.02 2.46 13.80
C ALA A 19 -21.34 1.20 14.37
N LEU A 20 -21.41 0.08 13.64
CA LEU A 20 -20.78 -1.18 14.03
C LEU A 20 -19.26 -1.06 14.23
N ARG A 21 -18.57 -0.16 13.51
CA ARG A 21 -17.12 0.14 13.73
C ARG A 21 -16.75 0.49 15.18
N ARG A 22 -17.72 0.87 16.02
CA ARG A 22 -17.54 1.23 17.42
C ARG A 22 -17.95 0.11 18.39
N CYS A 23 -18.49 -0.99 17.90
CA CYS A 23 -19.06 -2.07 18.70
C CYS A 23 -18.08 -3.23 18.97
N GLY A 24 -16.78 -3.04 18.69
CA GLY A 24 -15.72 -4.00 19.02
C GLY A 24 -15.98 -5.39 18.41
N PHE A 25 -15.99 -6.43 19.25
CA PHE A 25 -16.20 -7.81 18.80
C PHE A 25 -17.54 -8.04 18.09
N LEU A 26 -18.63 -7.39 18.54
CA LEU A 26 -19.96 -7.54 17.92
C LEU A 26 -19.94 -7.10 16.45
N ALA A 27 -19.09 -6.14 16.12
CA ALA A 27 -18.94 -5.65 14.77
C ALA A 27 -18.54 -6.76 13.79
N LYS A 28 -17.65 -7.68 14.18
CA LYS A 28 -17.21 -8.79 13.31
C LYS A 28 -18.34 -9.73 12.94
N THR A 29 -19.26 -9.97 13.87
CA THR A 29 -20.39 -10.88 13.67
C THR A 29 -21.49 -10.19 12.85
N PHE A 30 -21.82 -8.94 13.17
CA PHE A 30 -22.96 -8.26 12.56
C PHE A 30 -22.64 -7.59 11.22
N SER A 31 -21.38 -7.25 10.92
CA SER A 31 -21.05 -6.59 9.65
C SER A 31 -21.29 -7.49 8.42
N PRO A 32 -20.85 -8.77 8.41
CA PRO A 32 -21.17 -9.70 7.31
C PRO A 32 -22.68 -9.98 7.20
N GLN A 33 -23.38 -10.09 8.34
CA GLN A 33 -24.84 -10.27 8.35
C GLN A 33 -25.56 -9.07 7.72
N THR A 34 -25.13 -7.86 8.05
CA THR A 34 -25.67 -6.60 7.50
C THR A 34 -25.43 -6.53 5.99
N LEU A 35 -24.25 -6.95 5.51
CA LEU A 35 -23.97 -7.04 4.07
C LEU A 35 -24.87 -8.05 3.36
N ASN A 36 -25.07 -9.23 3.96
CA ASN A 36 -25.93 -10.26 3.40
C ASN A 36 -27.40 -9.82 3.35
N GLU A 37 -27.88 -9.12 4.37
CA GLU A 37 -29.23 -8.53 4.37
C GLU A 37 -29.39 -7.47 3.28
N MET A 38 -28.40 -6.58 3.13
CA MET A 38 -28.38 -5.57 2.08
C MET A 38 -28.47 -6.21 0.68
N LYS A 39 -27.67 -7.25 0.42
CA LYS A 39 -27.71 -8.04 -0.83
C LYS A 39 -29.06 -8.75 -1.02
N ALA A 40 -29.60 -9.37 0.03
CA ALA A 40 -30.89 -10.07 -0.01
C ALA A 40 -32.07 -9.14 -0.33
N LEU A 41 -31.97 -7.86 0.02
CA LEU A 41 -32.94 -6.83 -0.32
C LEU A 41 -32.73 -6.22 -1.72
N GLY A 42 -31.76 -6.73 -2.49
CA GLY A 42 -31.43 -6.24 -3.83
C GLY A 42 -30.75 -4.88 -3.85
N ILE A 43 -30.16 -4.45 -2.74
CA ILE A 43 -29.43 -3.19 -2.64
C ILE A 43 -27.96 -3.48 -2.94
N THR A 44 -27.44 -2.92 -4.02
CA THR A 44 -26.04 -3.12 -4.43
C THR A 44 -25.08 -2.46 -3.45
N PRO A 45 -24.12 -3.20 -2.86
CA PRO A 45 -23.05 -2.65 -2.04
C PRO A 45 -22.26 -1.56 -2.78
N SER A 46 -21.93 -0.50 -2.06
CA SER A 46 -21.05 0.58 -2.54
C SER A 46 -19.63 0.38 -2.05
N LEU A 47 -18.67 1.12 -2.59
CA LEU A 47 -17.30 1.16 -2.05
C LEU A 47 -17.31 1.44 -0.54
N ALA A 48 -18.08 2.44 -0.11
CA ALA A 48 -18.23 2.81 1.30
C ALA A 48 -18.77 1.66 2.18
N THR A 49 -19.60 0.78 1.62
CA THR A 49 -20.11 -0.41 2.30
C THR A 49 -18.95 -1.36 2.65
N TYR A 50 -18.10 -1.66 1.67
CA TYR A 50 -16.94 -2.52 1.85
C TYR A 50 -15.84 -1.84 2.69
N GLU A 51 -15.68 -0.52 2.57
CA GLU A 51 -14.77 0.27 3.42
C GLU A 51 -15.15 0.13 4.90
N HIS A 52 -16.43 0.29 5.25
CA HIS A 52 -16.88 0.14 6.63
C HIS A 52 -16.69 -1.28 7.17
N ILE A 53 -16.89 -2.30 6.33
CA ILE A 53 -16.67 -3.70 6.71
C ILE A 53 -15.19 -3.93 6.98
N LEU A 54 -14.30 -3.54 6.08
CA LEU A 54 -12.86 -3.71 6.27
C LEU A 54 -12.34 -2.97 7.52
N ALA A 55 -12.83 -1.75 7.78
CA ALA A 55 -12.48 -0.98 8.98
C ALA A 55 -12.83 -1.70 10.30
N VAL A 56 -13.87 -2.54 10.30
CA VAL A 56 -14.23 -3.37 11.46
C VAL A 56 -13.18 -4.44 11.72
N PHE A 57 -12.66 -5.06 10.66
CA PHE A 57 -11.69 -6.14 10.78
C PHE A 57 -10.28 -5.63 11.07
N TYR A 58 -9.84 -4.50 10.52
CA TYR A 58 -8.49 -3.96 10.77
C TYR A 58 -8.24 -3.53 12.22
N LYS A 59 -9.22 -2.95 12.90
CA LYS A 59 -9.10 -2.55 14.32
C LYS A 59 -8.83 -3.70 15.28
N SER A 60 -8.95 -4.94 14.82
CA SER A 60 -8.92 -6.14 15.65
C SER A 60 -7.76 -7.08 15.32
N GLY A 61 -6.82 -6.63 14.49
CA GLY A 61 -5.71 -7.43 13.95
C GLY A 61 -5.89 -7.76 12.46
N SER A 62 -4.80 -8.18 11.81
CA SER A 62 -4.79 -8.57 10.40
C SER A 62 -5.77 -9.73 10.15
N ASN A 63 -6.78 -9.51 9.31
CA ASN A 63 -7.71 -10.55 8.84
C ASN A 63 -7.67 -10.54 7.31
N THR A 64 -6.63 -11.15 6.75
CA THR A 64 -6.37 -11.21 5.31
C THR A 64 -7.48 -11.93 4.53
N GLU A 65 -8.17 -12.89 5.16
CA GLU A 65 -9.29 -13.63 4.54
C GLU A 65 -10.44 -12.69 4.13
N VAL A 66 -10.88 -11.81 5.04
CA VAL A 66 -11.97 -10.86 4.74
C VAL A 66 -11.52 -9.86 3.67
N LEU A 67 -10.25 -9.46 3.68
CA LEU A 67 -9.70 -8.60 2.64
C LEU A 67 -9.71 -9.31 1.28
N GLN A 68 -9.34 -10.59 1.20
CA GLN A 68 -9.40 -11.38 -0.03
C GLN A 68 -10.83 -11.50 -0.58
N ASP A 69 -11.80 -11.82 0.27
CA ASP A 69 -13.21 -11.92 -0.13
C ASP A 69 -13.72 -10.58 -0.69
N VAL A 70 -13.42 -9.49 0.01
CA VAL A 70 -13.82 -8.15 -0.42
C VAL A 70 -13.14 -7.76 -1.73
N LEU A 71 -11.83 -8.02 -1.90
CA LEU A 71 -11.14 -7.69 -3.15
C LEU A 71 -11.66 -8.49 -4.34
N THR A 72 -12.04 -9.75 -4.13
CA THR A 72 -12.65 -10.60 -5.16
C THR A 72 -13.99 -10.03 -5.62
N GLU A 73 -14.79 -9.51 -4.69
CA GLU A 73 -16.06 -8.85 -4.98
C GLU A 73 -15.90 -7.47 -5.67
N LEU A 74 -14.78 -6.79 -5.42
CA LEU A 74 -14.47 -5.47 -5.99
C LEU A 74 -13.72 -5.56 -7.33
N GLU A 75 -13.31 -6.75 -7.78
CA GLU A 75 -12.48 -6.93 -8.96
C GLU A 75 -13.14 -6.35 -10.23
N GLY A 76 -12.40 -5.49 -10.95
CA GLY A 76 -12.87 -4.87 -12.20
C GLY A 76 -13.92 -3.78 -12.07
N THR A 77 -14.22 -3.31 -10.85
CA THR A 77 -15.22 -2.26 -10.63
C THR A 77 -14.58 -0.88 -10.46
N SER A 78 -15.14 0.14 -11.13
CA SER A 78 -14.77 1.54 -10.96
C SER A 78 -15.72 2.22 -9.99
N PHE A 79 -15.20 2.99 -9.03
CA PHE A 79 -16.02 3.60 -8.00
C PHE A 79 -16.07 5.11 -8.11
N THR A 80 -17.25 5.67 -7.87
CA THR A 80 -17.44 7.11 -7.65
C THR A 80 -17.45 7.38 -6.15
N CYS A 81 -16.64 8.35 -5.68
CA CYS A 81 -16.62 8.75 -4.28
C CYS A 81 -18.02 9.24 -3.86
N GLN A 82 -18.66 8.54 -2.91
CA GLN A 82 -19.96 8.97 -2.36
C GLN A 82 -19.86 9.54 -0.94
N ASP A 83 -18.70 9.39 -0.27
CA ASP A 83 -18.42 9.98 1.04
C ASP A 83 -17.00 10.61 1.05
N PRO A 84 -16.85 11.93 1.28
CA PRO A 84 -15.56 12.61 1.25
C PRO A 84 -14.58 12.23 2.37
N ASN A 85 -15.03 11.59 3.45
CA ASN A 85 -14.22 11.49 4.68
C ASN A 85 -13.91 10.05 5.12
N ASP A 86 -14.50 9.04 4.47
CA ASP A 86 -14.34 7.62 4.82
C ASP A 86 -13.45 6.83 3.83
N GLY A 87 -13.24 7.31 2.59
CA GLY A 87 -12.53 6.52 1.56
C GLY A 87 -11.00 6.65 1.49
N GLU A 88 -10.42 7.77 1.94
CA GLU A 88 -9.00 8.07 1.69
C GLU A 88 -8.04 7.23 2.55
N ARG A 89 -8.38 7.02 3.82
CA ARG A 89 -7.49 6.32 4.79
C ARG A 89 -7.52 4.81 4.67
N GLN A 90 -8.59 4.27 4.07
CA GLN A 90 -8.88 2.84 4.07
C GLN A 90 -7.92 2.06 3.16
N ARG A 91 -7.53 2.61 1.99
CA ARG A 91 -6.60 1.93 1.07
C ARG A 91 -5.17 1.86 1.58
N GLU A 92 -4.75 2.91 2.27
CA GLU A 92 -3.50 2.92 3.03
C GLU A 92 -3.52 1.80 4.09
N GLU A 93 -4.66 1.60 4.76
CA GLU A 93 -4.88 0.54 5.75
C GLU A 93 -4.90 -0.86 5.12
N MET A 94 -5.53 -1.04 3.95
CA MET A 94 -5.47 -2.31 3.20
C MET A 94 -4.03 -2.66 2.83
N MET A 95 -3.28 -1.69 2.29
CA MET A 95 -1.88 -1.90 1.94
C MET A 95 -1.01 -2.14 3.17
N SER A 96 -1.31 -1.49 4.30
CA SER A 96 -0.64 -1.79 5.58
C SER A 96 -0.88 -3.22 6.01
N SER A 97 -2.12 -3.69 5.93
CA SER A 97 -2.45 -5.07 6.30
C SER A 97 -1.77 -6.09 5.38
N CYS A 98 -1.59 -5.76 4.09
CA CYS A 98 -0.82 -6.59 3.16
C CYS A 98 0.66 -6.61 3.53
N LEU A 99 1.22 -5.46 3.92
CA LEU A 99 2.61 -5.35 4.40
C LEU A 99 2.83 -6.14 5.69
N ASP A 100 1.94 -5.98 6.67
CA ASP A 100 1.99 -6.69 7.96
C ASP A 100 1.82 -8.21 7.77
N GLY A 101 0.95 -8.62 6.85
CA GLY A 101 0.73 -10.01 6.47
C GLY A 101 1.79 -10.58 5.51
N LYS A 102 2.67 -9.74 4.96
CA LYS A 102 3.64 -10.08 3.90
C LYS A 102 3.00 -10.80 2.71
N ASP A 103 1.78 -10.41 2.35
CA ASP A 103 1.00 -11.03 1.27
C ASP A 103 1.16 -10.20 -0.01
N LEU A 104 2.10 -10.62 -0.86
CA LEU A 104 2.42 -9.95 -2.12
C LEU A 104 1.27 -10.02 -3.13
N GLU A 105 0.60 -11.17 -3.23
CA GLU A 105 -0.53 -11.36 -4.16
C GLU A 105 -1.68 -10.41 -3.80
N LEU A 106 -1.98 -10.29 -2.50
CA LEU A 106 -2.98 -9.37 -2.00
C LEU A 106 -2.60 -7.91 -2.26
N GLY A 107 -1.33 -7.57 -2.07
CA GLY A 107 -0.78 -6.26 -2.39
C GLY A 107 -1.03 -5.88 -3.86
N TYR A 108 -0.74 -6.79 -4.80
CA TYR A 108 -1.02 -6.57 -6.21
C TYR A 108 -2.51 -6.46 -6.53
N LYS A 109 -3.37 -7.27 -5.89
CA LYS A 109 -4.83 -7.14 -6.05
C LYS A 109 -5.32 -5.76 -5.60
N VAL A 110 -4.89 -5.28 -4.43
CA VAL A 110 -5.21 -3.92 -3.95
C VAL A 110 -4.71 -2.87 -4.95
N HIS A 111 -3.49 -3.02 -5.47
CA HIS A 111 -2.93 -2.08 -6.44
C HIS A 111 -3.68 -2.07 -7.78
N SER A 112 -4.07 -3.24 -8.28
CA SER A 112 -4.85 -3.36 -9.51
C SER A 112 -6.17 -2.59 -9.43
N LEU A 113 -6.85 -2.62 -8.29
CA LEU A 113 -8.08 -1.84 -8.06
C LEU A 113 -7.82 -0.32 -8.08
N VAL A 114 -6.65 0.13 -7.62
CA VAL A 114 -6.26 1.55 -7.67
C VAL A 114 -6.02 2.00 -9.11
N GLU A 115 -5.49 1.12 -9.96
CA GLU A 115 -5.26 1.41 -11.39
C GLU A 115 -6.55 1.39 -12.24
N VAL A 116 -7.66 0.81 -11.74
CA VAL A 116 -8.94 0.79 -12.47
C VAL A 116 -9.53 2.21 -12.56
N GLY A 117 -9.58 2.76 -13.79
CA GLY A 117 -10.26 4.02 -14.09
C GLY A 117 -9.66 5.23 -13.35
N GLU A 118 -10.51 5.97 -12.63
CA GLU A 118 -10.08 7.12 -11.80
C GLU A 118 -9.96 6.77 -10.32
N ASN A 119 -9.88 5.47 -9.97
CA ASN A 119 -9.81 5.04 -8.57
C ASN A 119 -8.58 5.62 -7.86
N TRP A 120 -7.46 5.86 -8.55
CA TRP A 120 -6.28 6.54 -7.99
C TRP A 120 -6.59 7.86 -7.28
N ARG A 121 -7.64 8.60 -7.68
CA ARG A 121 -8.04 9.85 -7.03
C ARG A 121 -8.59 9.66 -5.62
N LEU A 122 -9.18 8.51 -5.32
CA LEU A 122 -9.67 8.21 -3.96
C LEU A 122 -8.58 7.69 -3.01
N LEU A 123 -7.29 7.72 -3.43
CA LEU A 123 -6.18 7.65 -2.48
C LEU A 123 -6.04 8.92 -1.64
N GLY A 124 -6.70 10.01 -2.06
CA GLY A 124 -6.66 11.31 -1.38
C GLY A 124 -5.51 12.19 -1.86
N ASP A 125 -4.99 13.03 -0.97
CA ASP A 125 -3.98 14.04 -1.29
C ASP A 125 -2.60 13.44 -1.63
N SER A 126 -1.67 14.29 -2.09
CA SER A 126 -0.32 13.85 -2.45
C SER A 126 0.45 13.19 -1.30
N TYR A 127 0.11 13.53 -0.05
CA TYR A 127 0.74 12.96 1.14
C TYR A 127 0.22 11.54 1.40
N GLN A 128 -1.10 11.33 1.37
CA GLN A 128 -1.74 10.02 1.52
C GLN A 128 -1.34 9.07 0.37
N GLN A 129 -1.26 9.58 -0.86
CA GLN A 129 -0.70 8.84 -1.99
C GLN A 129 0.75 8.41 -1.70
N GLY A 130 1.57 9.31 -1.16
CA GLY A 130 2.94 9.00 -0.73
C GLY A 130 3.01 7.88 0.32
N LEU A 131 2.12 7.89 1.31
CA LEU A 131 2.05 6.83 2.32
C LEU A 131 1.64 5.48 1.73
N TYR A 132 0.64 5.46 0.84
CA TYR A 132 0.17 4.24 0.18
C TYR A 132 1.24 3.60 -0.70
N TYR A 133 1.80 4.36 -1.66
CA TYR A 133 2.89 3.87 -2.51
C TYR A 133 4.12 3.53 -1.68
N GLY A 134 4.29 4.26 -0.58
CA GLY A 134 5.30 3.99 0.42
C GLY A 134 5.26 2.54 0.93
N ARG A 135 4.09 2.16 1.46
CA ARG A 135 3.83 0.82 1.98
C ARG A 135 3.87 -0.25 0.90
N PHE A 136 3.32 0.03 -0.27
CA PHE A 136 3.32 -0.91 -1.39
C PHE A 136 4.76 -1.24 -1.84
N PHE A 137 5.60 -0.22 -2.03
CA PHE A 137 6.98 -0.46 -2.43
C PHE A 137 7.79 -1.18 -1.34
N ASN A 138 7.52 -0.91 -0.06
CA ASN A 138 8.13 -1.68 1.03
C ASN A 138 7.78 -3.16 0.95
N LEU A 139 6.51 -3.49 0.66
CA LEU A 139 6.08 -4.87 0.45
C LEU A 139 6.81 -5.50 -0.73
N LEU A 140 6.98 -4.77 -1.84
CA LEU A 140 7.75 -5.22 -3.00
C LEU A 140 9.21 -5.49 -2.63
N CYS A 141 9.89 -4.56 -1.94
CA CYS A 141 11.27 -4.74 -1.51
C CYS A 141 11.47 -5.98 -0.62
N MET A 142 10.47 -6.32 0.21
CA MET A 142 10.57 -7.46 1.13
C MET A 142 10.26 -8.81 0.47
N MET A 143 9.37 -8.83 -0.53
CA MET A 143 8.75 -10.07 -1.00
C MET A 143 9.01 -10.38 -2.48
N GLU A 144 9.47 -9.41 -3.26
CA GLU A 144 9.55 -9.52 -4.71
C GLU A 144 11.01 -9.53 -5.23
N HIS A 145 11.21 -10.07 -6.42
CA HIS A 145 12.52 -10.07 -7.08
C HIS A 145 13.01 -8.65 -7.39
N ILE A 146 14.30 -8.38 -7.17
CA ILE A 146 14.87 -7.02 -7.27
C ILE A 146 14.66 -6.39 -8.65
N ASP A 147 14.70 -7.16 -9.73
CA ASP A 147 14.47 -6.65 -11.08
C ASP A 147 13.07 -6.06 -11.26
N VAL A 148 12.06 -6.63 -10.59
CA VAL A 148 10.69 -6.12 -10.60
C VAL A 148 10.59 -4.89 -9.70
N VAL A 149 11.23 -4.92 -8.53
CA VAL A 149 11.32 -3.78 -7.62
C VAL A 149 11.94 -2.56 -8.31
N LEU A 150 13.02 -2.74 -9.08
CA LEU A 150 13.68 -1.65 -9.82
C LEU A 150 12.80 -1.08 -10.94
N LYS A 151 12.00 -1.91 -11.62
CA LYS A 151 10.99 -1.44 -12.58
C LYS A 151 9.97 -0.54 -11.88
N TRP A 152 9.47 -0.97 -10.73
CA TRP A 152 8.55 -0.16 -9.92
C TRP A 152 9.21 1.11 -9.39
N TYR A 153 10.46 1.06 -8.95
CA TYR A 153 11.24 2.21 -8.49
C TYR A 153 11.27 3.30 -9.55
N SER A 154 11.60 2.95 -10.79
CA SER A 154 11.63 3.90 -11.92
C SER A 154 10.27 4.53 -12.24
N ARG A 155 9.16 3.86 -11.90
CA ARG A 155 7.79 4.32 -12.15
C ARG A 155 7.24 5.20 -11.01
N ILE A 156 7.56 4.85 -9.76
CA ILE A 156 7.02 5.50 -8.56
C ILE A 156 7.83 6.73 -8.17
N VAL A 157 9.16 6.68 -8.27
CA VAL A 157 10.05 7.77 -7.79
C VAL A 157 9.86 9.11 -8.54
N PRO A 158 9.64 9.14 -9.86
CA PRO A 158 9.39 10.41 -10.55
C PRO A 158 7.99 11.00 -10.27
N SER A 159 7.05 10.18 -9.82
CA SER A 159 5.63 10.56 -9.70
C SER A 159 5.18 10.81 -8.26
N VAL A 160 5.85 10.22 -7.27
CA VAL A 160 5.51 10.31 -5.85
C VAL A 160 6.69 10.92 -5.12
N SER A 161 6.47 12.10 -4.51
CA SER A 161 7.48 12.91 -3.79
C SER A 161 8.11 12.24 -2.55
N ALA A 162 7.93 10.94 -2.37
CA ALA A 162 8.40 10.21 -1.20
C ALA A 162 8.95 8.85 -1.63
N PRO A 163 10.27 8.63 -1.62
CA PRO A 163 10.80 7.28 -1.60
C PRO A 163 10.49 6.66 -0.22
N PRO A 164 9.74 5.55 -0.17
CA PRO A 164 9.56 4.81 1.07
C PRO A 164 10.88 4.29 1.58
N SER A 165 11.10 4.44 2.89
CA SER A 165 12.16 3.83 3.70
C SER A 165 13.26 3.14 2.87
N GLY A 166 14.22 3.95 2.41
CA GLY A 166 15.30 3.49 1.55
C GLY A 166 16.07 2.28 2.12
N CYS A 167 16.05 2.07 3.44
CA CYS A 167 16.60 0.89 4.12
C CYS A 167 16.10 -0.44 3.52
N ASN A 168 14.80 -0.57 3.23
CA ASN A 168 14.27 -1.82 2.69
C ASN A 168 14.76 -2.09 1.26
N LEU A 169 14.94 -1.03 0.46
CA LEU A 169 15.52 -1.14 -0.87
C LEU A 169 17.01 -1.52 -0.82
N LEU A 170 17.76 -0.90 0.10
CA LEU A 170 19.18 -1.22 0.30
C LEU A 170 19.37 -2.68 0.75
N GLN A 171 18.51 -3.18 1.64
CA GLN A 171 18.53 -4.58 2.07
C GLN A 171 18.15 -5.54 0.94
N ALA A 172 17.18 -5.18 0.09
CA ALA A 172 16.83 -5.97 -1.08
C ALA A 172 18.00 -6.06 -2.08
N LEU A 173 18.75 -4.97 -2.26
CA LEU A 173 19.94 -4.92 -3.13
C LEU A 173 21.12 -5.70 -2.56
N ASP A 174 21.34 -5.64 -1.24
CA ASP A 174 22.36 -6.45 -0.55
C ASP A 174 22.08 -7.94 -0.72
N THR A 175 20.82 -8.34 -0.53
CA THR A 175 20.37 -9.74 -0.65
C THR A 175 20.61 -10.29 -2.05
N ASP A 176 20.38 -9.51 -3.10
CA ASP A 176 20.58 -9.93 -4.50
C ASP A 176 21.99 -9.61 -5.04
N SER A 177 22.90 -9.13 -4.19
CA SER A 177 24.27 -8.73 -4.58
C SER A 177 24.33 -7.71 -5.72
N ARG A 178 23.36 -6.79 -5.78
CA ARG A 178 23.24 -5.72 -6.80
C ARG A 178 23.73 -4.37 -6.27
N LEU A 179 24.92 -4.39 -5.68
CA LEU A 179 25.54 -3.20 -5.06
C LEU A 179 26.05 -2.19 -6.11
N ASP A 180 26.11 -2.60 -7.38
CA ASP A 180 26.44 -1.76 -8.54
C ASP A 180 25.53 -0.52 -8.67
N LEU A 181 24.31 -0.60 -8.15
CA LEU A 181 23.29 0.44 -8.25
C LEU A 181 23.34 1.46 -7.09
N LEU A 182 24.12 1.21 -6.04
CA LEU A 182 24.22 2.09 -4.86
C LEU A 182 24.60 3.54 -5.21
N PRO A 183 25.55 3.83 -6.13
CA PRO A 183 25.88 5.21 -6.48
C PRO A 183 24.73 5.96 -7.15
N THR A 184 23.90 5.26 -7.92
CA THR A 184 22.73 5.84 -8.59
C THR A 184 21.63 6.13 -7.58
N ILE A 185 21.35 5.16 -6.70
CA ILE A 185 20.37 5.34 -5.62
C ILE A 185 20.78 6.47 -4.68
N TRP A 186 22.08 6.63 -4.40
CA TRP A 186 22.58 7.75 -3.61
C TRP A 186 22.33 9.12 -4.29
N LYS A 187 22.48 9.20 -5.62
CA LYS A 187 22.13 10.43 -6.36
C LYS A 187 20.65 10.74 -6.21
N ASP A 188 19.79 9.73 -6.30
CA ASP A 188 18.35 9.90 -6.17
C ASP A 188 17.96 10.29 -4.73
N ILE A 189 18.56 9.68 -3.70
CA ILE A 189 18.39 10.05 -2.28
C ILE A 189 18.73 11.53 -2.06
N LYS A 190 19.83 12.01 -2.63
CA LYS A 190 20.23 13.43 -2.54
C LYS A 190 19.27 14.34 -3.31
N ALA A 191 18.85 13.95 -4.51
CA ALA A 191 17.90 14.72 -5.31
C ALA A 191 16.53 14.85 -4.59
N LEU A 192 16.17 13.84 -3.80
CA LEU A 192 14.93 13.80 -3.00
C LEU A 192 15.10 14.44 -1.60
N GLY A 193 16.29 14.97 -1.25
CA GLY A 193 16.54 15.65 0.03
C GLY A 193 16.55 14.74 1.25
N HIS A 194 16.90 13.45 1.07
CA HIS A 194 16.99 12.46 2.15
C HIS A 194 18.42 12.20 2.63
N ASP A 195 19.36 13.04 2.23
CA ASP A 195 20.77 13.01 2.64
C ASP A 195 20.99 13.28 4.13
N ASN A 196 20.00 13.86 4.83
CA ASN A 196 20.03 14.10 6.27
C ASN A 196 19.57 12.90 7.12
N LYS A 197 19.09 11.80 6.51
CA LYS A 197 18.63 10.62 7.25
C LYS A 197 19.81 9.74 7.64
N VAL A 198 20.30 9.93 8.87
CA VAL A 198 21.51 9.26 9.41
C VAL A 198 21.46 7.74 9.20
N ASP A 199 20.36 7.07 9.58
CA ASP A 199 20.22 5.61 9.45
C ASP A 199 20.40 5.12 8.01
N LEU A 200 19.83 5.85 7.04
CA LEU A 200 19.90 5.52 5.61
C LEU A 200 21.32 5.70 5.06
N VAL A 201 21.98 6.78 5.49
CA VAL A 201 23.36 7.09 5.07
C VAL A 201 24.34 6.09 5.65
N GLU A 202 24.20 5.74 6.93
CA GLU A 202 25.04 4.75 7.61
C GLU A 202 24.89 3.37 6.96
N GLU A 203 23.66 2.93 6.69
CA GLU A 203 23.41 1.65 6.02
C GLU A 203 24.02 1.63 4.62
N LEU A 204 23.82 2.68 3.82
CA LEU A 204 24.39 2.78 2.48
C LEU A 204 25.92 2.77 2.51
N LEU A 205 26.55 3.54 3.42
CA LEU A 205 28.00 3.55 3.58
C LEU A 205 28.53 2.19 4.03
N SER A 206 27.81 1.49 4.92
CA SER A 206 28.19 0.16 5.37
C SER A 206 28.18 -0.85 4.22
N LEU A 207 27.19 -0.78 3.33
CA LEU A 207 27.10 -1.63 2.14
C LEU A 207 28.21 -1.31 1.13
N MET A 208 28.49 -0.02 0.88
CA MET A 208 29.60 0.38 0.00
C MET A 208 30.97 -0.01 0.55
N ALA A 209 31.13 -0.06 1.88
CA ALA A 209 32.38 -0.43 2.53
C ALA A 209 32.61 -1.96 2.61
N ARG A 210 31.55 -2.77 2.41
CA ARG A 210 31.65 -4.25 2.40
C ARG A 210 32.29 -4.79 1.13
N GLU A 211 32.22 -4.06 0.02
CA GLU A 211 32.99 -4.41 -1.18
C GLU A 211 34.45 -3.96 -1.00
N GLU A 212 35.35 -4.92 -0.79
CA GLU A 212 36.67 -4.81 -1.41
C GLU A 212 36.41 -4.69 -2.91
N HIS A 213 36.42 -3.46 -3.42
CA HIS A 213 36.42 -3.21 -4.85
C HIS A 213 37.55 -4.08 -5.43
N SER A 214 37.21 -4.97 -6.35
CA SER A 214 38.25 -5.66 -7.12
C SER A 214 39.14 -4.55 -7.70
N PRO A 215 40.47 -4.56 -7.49
CA PRO A 215 41.36 -3.55 -8.04
C PRO A 215 41.46 -3.78 -9.56
N GLY A 216 40.42 -3.38 -10.27
CA GLY A 216 40.27 -3.49 -11.70
C GLY A 216 39.71 -2.17 -12.18
N VAL A 217 40.58 -1.37 -12.79
CA VAL A 217 40.32 -0.05 -13.42
C VAL A 217 40.51 1.18 -12.52
N PHE A 218 41.62 1.24 -11.77
CA PHE A 218 42.36 2.49 -11.55
C PHE A 218 43.87 2.24 -11.70
N CYS A 219 44.27 1.74 -12.87
CA CYS A 219 45.67 1.80 -13.29
C CYS A 219 45.69 2.43 -14.67
N CYS A 220 45.87 3.76 -14.73
CA CYS A 220 46.54 4.49 -15.82
C CYS A 220 46.34 6.02 -15.74
N VAL A 221 46.54 6.69 -14.59
CA VAL A 221 46.99 8.10 -14.64
C VAL A 221 47.73 8.42 -13.33
N CYS A 222 49.05 8.20 -13.30
CA CYS A 222 50.04 8.96 -12.51
C CYS A 222 51.42 8.29 -12.63
N SER A 223 52.01 8.34 -13.82
CA SER A 223 53.46 8.33 -14.01
C SER A 223 53.73 8.86 -15.41
N GLY A 224 54.08 10.14 -15.49
CA GLY A 224 54.45 10.78 -16.75
C GLY A 224 54.51 12.30 -16.60
N TYR A 225 55.75 12.79 -16.47
CA TYR A 225 56.25 14.17 -16.42
C TYR A 225 56.28 14.86 -15.05
#